data_AF-A0A7K8MXD0-F1
#
_entry.id   AF-A0A7K8MXD0-F1
#
_cell.length_a   1.000
_cell.length_b   1.000
_cell.length_c   1.000
_cell.angle_alpha   90.00
_cell.angle_beta   90.00
_cell.angle_gamma   90.00
#
_symmetry.space_group_name_H-M   'P 1'
#
loop_
_entity.id
_entity.type
_entity.pdbx_description
1 polymer ?
#
loop_
_entity_poly.entity_id
_entity_poly.type
_entity_poly.pdbx_seq_one_letter_code
_entity_poly.pdbx_strand_id
1 'polypeptide(L)'
;CQEITVPLCKGIGYNLTYMPNQFNHDTQDEAGLEVHQFWPLVEIQCSSDLRFFLCSMYTPICLPDYAKPLPPCRSVCERAKAGCSPIMQQYGFAWPERMSCDRLPVLGDSEVLCMGYNRTEATTSPPVAGKPTRPAKDAGKNLTPLSGQRPSGPDCGRACKCKAPLPYFTQDEKTFATFWIGLWSILCFLSTSTTVATFLIDMERFKYPERPIIFLSACYLFVSVGYIVRLVAGHASVACNPEHHHVHYETTGPALCTVVFLLLYFFGMASSIWWVILSLTWFLAAGMKWGNEAIAGYAQYFHLAAWLIPSAKSIAVLALSSVDGDPVAGVCYVGNQSLENLRGFVLAPLVVYLFTGSLFLLAGFVSLFRIRSVIKQGGTKTDKLEKLMIRIGIFTVLYTVPATIVIACYIYEQHNREAWERAQNCSCPGDPHRPKPDYAIFMLKYFMCLVVGITSGVWIWSGKTLESWRR
;
A
#
# COMPACT_ATOMS: atom_id res chain seq x y z
N CYS A 1 30.15 24.76 13.38
CA CYS A 1 29.88 23.68 12.41
C CYS A 1 29.25 22.50 13.13
N GLN A 2 28.45 21.71 12.43
CA GLN A 2 27.86 20.44 12.88
C GLN A 2 27.92 19.41 11.75
N GLU A 3 27.93 18.11 12.05
CA GLU A 3 27.96 17.05 11.04
C GLU A 3 26.63 16.96 10.27
N ILE A 4 26.70 16.63 8.97
CA ILE A 4 25.50 16.52 8.12
C ILE A 4 24.70 15.27 8.47
N THR A 5 23.53 15.47 9.06
CA THR A 5 22.59 14.40 9.42
C THR A 5 21.61 14.07 8.29
N VAL A 6 21.30 15.04 7.43
CA VAL A 6 20.33 14.92 6.31
C VAL A 6 20.75 13.80 5.33
N PRO A 7 20.00 12.69 5.19
CA PRO A 7 20.42 11.51 4.43
C PRO A 7 20.78 11.80 2.96
N LEU A 8 19.95 12.59 2.28
CA LEU A 8 20.17 13.01 0.88
C LEU A 8 21.54 13.71 0.69
N CYS A 9 22.04 14.38 1.72
CA CYS A 9 23.22 15.25 1.69
C CYS A 9 24.49 14.65 2.31
N LYS A 10 24.46 13.39 2.78
CA LYS A 10 25.67 12.69 3.24
C LYS A 10 26.59 12.32 2.07
N GLY A 11 27.90 12.54 2.21
CA GLY A 11 28.88 12.12 1.20
C GLY A 11 28.81 12.89 -0.13
N ILE A 12 28.42 14.16 -0.11
CA ILE A 12 28.36 15.06 -1.28
C ILE A 12 29.68 15.76 -1.62
N GLY A 13 30.74 15.51 -0.84
CA GLY A 13 32.06 16.17 -0.96
C GLY A 13 32.51 16.92 0.29
N TYR A 14 31.62 17.15 1.25
CA TYR A 14 31.93 17.68 2.58
C TYR A 14 30.96 17.11 3.63
N ASN A 15 31.36 17.13 4.90
CA ASN A 15 30.63 16.49 6.00
C ASN A 15 30.12 17.46 7.08
N LEU A 16 30.53 18.73 7.04
CA LEU A 16 30.17 19.74 8.04
C LEU A 16 29.29 20.84 7.43
N THR A 17 28.21 21.19 8.14
CA THR A 17 27.27 22.27 7.81
C THR A 17 27.17 23.28 8.96
N TYR A 18 26.57 24.44 8.70
CA TYR A 18 26.10 25.37 9.73
C TYR A 18 24.58 25.59 9.62
N MET A 19 23.99 26.13 10.69
CA MET A 19 22.62 26.63 10.74
C MET A 19 22.60 27.95 11.54
N PRO A 20 21.64 28.86 11.29
CA PRO A 20 20.61 28.77 10.25
C PRO A 20 21.20 28.85 8.83
N ASN A 21 20.56 28.16 7.88
CA ASN A 21 20.95 28.25 6.47
C ASN A 21 20.34 29.50 5.80
N GLN A 22 20.70 29.76 4.53
CA GLN A 22 20.23 30.93 3.77
C GLN A 22 18.71 30.99 3.53
N PHE A 23 17.97 29.92 3.83
CA PHE A 23 16.51 29.87 3.78
C PHE A 23 15.87 30.07 5.16
N ASN A 24 16.67 30.37 6.18
CA ASN A 24 16.29 30.54 7.59
C ASN A 24 15.70 29.27 8.24
N HIS A 25 16.14 28.09 7.81
CA HIS A 25 15.90 26.87 8.59
C HIS A 25 16.86 26.84 9.78
N ASP A 26 16.33 26.72 11.00
CA ASP A 26 17.14 26.75 12.23
C ASP A 26 17.80 25.40 12.53
N THR A 27 17.27 24.31 11.96
CA THR A 27 17.75 22.94 12.18
C THR A 27 17.98 22.19 10.87
N GLN A 28 18.79 21.11 10.95
CA GLN A 28 18.96 20.19 9.82
C GLN A 28 17.70 19.39 9.50
N ASP A 29 16.84 19.13 10.49
CA ASP A 29 15.61 18.37 10.28
C ASP A 29 14.61 19.20 9.44
N GLU A 30 14.50 20.49 9.73
CA GLU A 30 13.67 21.42 8.96
C GLU A 30 14.17 21.58 7.51
N ALA A 31 15.47 21.77 7.32
CA ALA A 31 16.09 21.79 6.00
C ALA A 31 15.95 20.44 5.26
N GLY A 32 16.00 19.33 6.02
CA GLY A 32 15.83 17.96 5.55
C GLY A 32 14.45 17.70 4.97
N LEU A 33 13.40 18.09 5.69
CA LEU A 33 12.00 17.98 5.25
C LEU A 33 11.74 18.74 3.94
N GLU A 34 12.42 19.86 3.73
CA GLU A 34 12.25 20.65 2.52
C GLU A 34 13.07 20.10 1.33
N VAL A 35 14.33 19.74 1.54
CA VAL A 35 15.18 19.20 0.45
C VAL A 35 14.72 17.82 -0.03
N HIS A 36 14.10 17.01 0.85
CA HIS A 36 13.60 15.68 0.48
C HIS A 36 12.45 15.73 -0.55
N GLN A 37 11.78 16.88 -0.73
CA GLN A 37 10.78 17.05 -1.79
C GLN A 37 11.37 16.94 -3.20
N PHE A 38 12.68 17.14 -3.34
CA PHE A 38 13.40 16.99 -4.60
C PHE A 38 13.97 15.57 -4.83
N TRP A 39 13.76 14.63 -3.89
CA TRP A 39 14.27 13.26 -4.00
C TRP A 39 13.90 12.57 -5.34
N PRO A 40 12.66 12.65 -5.86
CA PRO A 40 12.32 12.03 -7.15
C PRO A 40 13.16 12.56 -8.32
N LEU A 41 13.54 13.83 -8.32
CA LEU A 41 14.38 14.42 -9.36
C LEU A 41 15.85 13.96 -9.26
N VAL A 42 16.32 13.66 -8.05
CA VAL A 42 17.65 13.08 -7.81
C VAL A 42 17.70 11.62 -8.29
N GLU A 43 16.67 10.81 -7.99
CA GLU A 43 16.56 9.42 -8.45
C GLU A 43 16.35 9.31 -9.96
N ILE A 44 15.60 10.23 -10.58
CA ILE A 44 15.47 10.33 -12.05
C ILE A 44 16.80 10.78 -12.70
N GLN A 45 17.77 11.27 -11.91
CA GLN A 45 19.09 11.72 -12.37
C GLN A 45 19.02 12.75 -13.50
N CYS A 46 18.03 13.65 -13.46
CA CYS A 46 17.82 14.68 -14.48
C CYS A 46 19.01 15.64 -14.66
N SER A 47 19.87 15.75 -13.64
CA SER A 47 21.19 16.38 -13.76
C SER A 47 22.15 15.83 -12.71
N SER A 48 23.39 15.53 -13.11
CA SER A 48 24.46 15.09 -12.19
C SER A 48 24.80 16.14 -11.13
N ASP A 49 24.53 17.42 -11.41
CA ASP A 49 24.79 18.53 -10.50
C ASP A 49 23.66 18.75 -9.46
N LEU A 50 22.47 18.16 -9.65
CA LEU A 50 21.28 18.49 -8.84
C LEU A 50 21.50 18.20 -7.34
N ARG A 51 21.96 16.99 -7.00
CA ARG A 51 22.15 16.57 -5.61
C ARG A 51 23.14 17.47 -4.87
N PHE A 52 24.27 17.77 -5.52
CA PHE A 52 25.28 18.68 -4.99
C PHE A 52 24.75 20.11 -4.85
N PHE A 53 24.02 20.61 -5.86
CA PHE A 53 23.40 21.94 -5.82
C PHE A 53 22.43 22.09 -4.66
N LEU A 54 21.45 21.18 -4.54
CA LEU A 54 20.45 21.21 -3.48
C LEU A 54 21.12 21.22 -2.10
N CYS A 55 22.01 20.27 -1.85
CA CYS A 55 22.67 20.17 -0.55
C CYS A 55 23.62 21.34 -0.25
N SER A 56 24.26 21.92 -1.26
CA SER A 56 25.02 23.18 -1.11
C SER A 56 24.13 24.35 -0.68
N MET A 57 22.82 24.30 -1.00
CA MET A 57 21.86 25.34 -0.62
C MET A 57 21.19 25.08 0.75
N TYR A 58 20.93 23.82 1.09
CA TYR A 58 20.20 23.40 2.30
C TYR A 58 21.10 23.04 3.48
N THR A 59 22.23 22.37 3.24
CA THR A 59 23.25 22.05 4.24
C THR A 59 24.58 22.67 3.80
N PRO A 60 24.68 24.03 3.80
CA PRO A 60 25.84 24.75 3.27
C PRO A 60 27.13 24.38 4.01
N ILE A 61 28.24 24.25 3.28
CA ILE A 61 29.53 23.84 3.85
C ILE A 61 29.96 24.75 5.00
N CYS A 62 30.44 24.14 6.08
CA CYS A 62 31.03 24.85 7.21
C CYS A 62 32.50 24.43 7.37
N LEU A 63 33.39 25.39 7.15
CA LEU A 63 34.82 25.25 7.35
C LEU A 63 35.19 26.01 8.64
N PRO A 64 35.72 25.35 9.69
CA PRO A 64 36.00 26.00 10.98
C PRO A 64 36.86 27.27 10.87
N ASP A 65 37.83 27.26 9.95
CA ASP A 65 38.80 28.34 9.74
C ASP A 65 38.37 29.37 8.67
N TYR A 66 37.15 29.27 8.12
CA TYR A 66 36.66 30.16 7.06
C TYR A 66 35.21 30.59 7.32
N ALA A 67 35.05 31.83 7.80
CA ALA A 67 33.76 32.36 8.27
C ALA A 67 32.90 33.03 7.18
N LYS A 68 33.37 33.17 5.93
CA LYS A 68 32.57 33.72 4.83
C LYS A 68 31.66 32.62 4.24
N PRO A 69 30.42 32.94 3.80
CA PRO A 69 29.57 31.97 3.09
C PRO A 69 30.24 31.50 1.79
N LEU A 70 30.18 30.19 1.52
CA LEU A 70 30.71 29.58 0.30
C LEU A 70 29.56 28.89 -0.48
N PRO A 71 28.79 29.62 -1.30
CA PRO A 71 27.65 29.08 -2.05
C PRO A 71 28.07 28.25 -3.27
N PRO A 72 27.17 27.47 -3.89
CA PRO A 72 27.44 26.85 -5.18
C PRO A 72 27.56 27.92 -6.29
N CYS A 73 28.47 27.70 -7.24
CA CYS A 73 28.62 28.61 -8.39
C CYS A 73 27.38 28.59 -9.29
N ARG A 74 27.08 29.72 -9.94
CA ARG A 74 25.97 29.88 -10.90
C ARG A 74 25.88 28.76 -11.94
N SER A 75 27.02 28.36 -12.51
CA SER A 75 27.09 27.31 -13.53
C SER A 75 26.64 25.93 -13.03
N VAL A 76 26.75 25.64 -11.73
CA VAL A 76 26.23 24.40 -11.11
C VAL A 76 24.70 24.45 -11.06
N CYS A 77 24.14 25.57 -10.61
CA CYS A 77 22.70 25.80 -10.60
C CYS A 77 22.10 25.74 -12.01
N GLU A 78 22.75 26.37 -13.00
CA GLU A 78 22.28 26.38 -14.38
C GLU A 78 22.22 24.97 -14.98
N ARG A 79 23.23 24.12 -14.71
CA ARG A 79 23.21 22.71 -15.14
C ARG A 79 22.17 21.86 -14.40
N ALA A 80 21.92 22.12 -13.12
CA ALA A 80 20.84 21.48 -12.37
C ALA A 80 19.46 21.88 -12.94
N LYS A 81 19.24 23.19 -13.14
CA LYS A 81 18.02 23.78 -13.68
C LYS A 81 17.75 23.33 -15.13
N ALA A 82 18.77 23.30 -15.99
CA ALA A 82 18.61 22.92 -17.40
C ALA A 82 18.11 21.47 -17.57
N GLY A 83 18.63 20.54 -16.78
CA GLY A 83 18.19 19.14 -16.81
C GLY A 83 16.83 18.90 -16.16
N CYS A 84 16.56 19.55 -15.03
CA CYS A 84 15.43 19.20 -14.17
C CYS A 84 14.20 20.12 -14.32
N SER A 85 14.37 21.39 -14.71
CA SER A 85 13.24 22.32 -14.90
C SER A 85 12.23 21.89 -15.97
N PRO A 86 12.59 21.22 -17.09
CA PRO A 86 11.60 20.71 -18.05
C PRO A 86 10.68 19.65 -17.43
N ILE A 87 11.24 18.76 -16.60
CA ILE A 87 10.48 17.72 -15.90
C ILE A 87 9.56 18.36 -14.86
N MET A 88 10.05 19.33 -14.07
CA MET A 88 9.21 20.08 -13.14
C MET A 88 8.02 20.75 -13.86
N GLN A 89 8.27 21.40 -15.00
CA GLN A 89 7.23 22.08 -15.79
C GLN A 89 6.18 21.11 -16.34
N GLN A 90 6.56 19.89 -16.73
CA GLN A 90 5.63 18.85 -17.19
C GLN A 90 4.57 18.51 -16.12
N TYR A 91 4.92 18.61 -14.83
CA TYR A 91 4.01 18.38 -13.70
C TYR A 91 3.48 19.69 -13.08
N GLY A 92 3.62 20.83 -13.77
CA GLY A 92 3.08 22.13 -13.34
C GLY A 92 3.93 22.90 -12.33
N PHE A 93 5.15 22.44 -12.02
CA PHE A 93 6.05 23.10 -11.08
C PHE A 93 7.08 23.99 -11.80
N ALA A 94 7.26 25.22 -11.31
CA ALA A 94 8.32 26.11 -11.75
C ALA A 94 9.60 25.87 -10.94
N TRP A 95 10.77 26.22 -11.51
CA TRP A 95 12.02 26.26 -10.76
C TRP A 95 11.91 27.30 -9.61
N PRO A 96 12.25 26.97 -8.36
CA PRO A 96 11.99 27.86 -7.23
C PRO A 96 12.74 29.19 -7.34
N GLU A 97 12.05 30.31 -7.10
CA GLU A 97 12.65 31.66 -7.21
C GLU A 97 13.78 31.88 -6.20
N ARG A 98 13.66 31.32 -4.99
CA ARG A 98 14.72 31.31 -3.97
C ARG A 98 15.97 30.51 -4.38
N MET A 99 15.88 29.70 -5.44
CA MET A 99 16.98 28.99 -6.07
C MET A 99 17.33 29.57 -7.46
N SER A 100 16.96 30.83 -7.76
CA SER A 100 17.33 31.41 -9.06
C SER A 100 18.85 31.55 -9.19
N CYS A 101 19.40 30.98 -10.25
CA CYS A 101 20.84 30.95 -10.50
C CYS A 101 21.46 32.36 -10.66
N ASP A 102 20.66 33.35 -11.05
CA ASP A 102 21.09 34.76 -11.17
C ASP A 102 21.57 35.35 -9.85
N ARG A 103 21.11 34.81 -8.71
CA ARG A 103 21.50 35.22 -7.35
C ARG A 103 22.83 34.62 -6.90
N LEU A 104 23.42 33.71 -7.68
CA LEU A 104 24.66 33.01 -7.34
C LEU A 104 25.88 33.66 -8.01
N PRO A 105 27.05 33.64 -7.36
CA PRO A 105 28.31 34.15 -7.91
C PRO A 105 28.79 33.31 -9.10
N VAL A 106 29.63 33.93 -9.93
CA VAL A 106 30.29 33.29 -11.08
C VAL A 106 31.67 32.78 -10.64
N LEU A 107 32.08 31.62 -11.16
CA LEU A 107 33.40 31.06 -10.86
C LEU A 107 34.50 31.99 -11.37
N GLY A 108 35.45 32.36 -10.50
CA GLY A 108 36.54 33.29 -10.83
C GLY A 108 36.28 34.76 -10.51
N ASP A 109 35.16 35.08 -9.84
CA ASP A 109 34.95 36.39 -9.20
C ASP A 109 35.99 36.62 -8.08
N SER A 110 36.54 37.83 -8.00
CA SER A 110 37.58 38.20 -7.04
C SER A 110 37.06 38.46 -5.62
N GLU A 111 35.77 38.77 -5.47
CA GLU A 111 35.18 39.15 -4.17
C GLU A 111 34.47 37.99 -3.45
N VAL A 112 33.87 37.05 -4.21
CA VAL A 112 33.04 35.97 -3.69
C VAL A 112 33.44 34.61 -4.27
N LEU A 113 34.05 33.77 -3.43
CA LEU A 113 34.36 32.38 -3.79
C LEU A 113 33.07 31.54 -3.87
N CYS A 114 33.09 30.50 -4.70
CA CYS A 114 31.96 29.57 -4.86
C CYS A 114 32.42 28.16 -5.18
N MET A 115 31.56 27.17 -4.90
CA MET A 115 31.86 25.76 -5.14
C MET A 115 31.35 25.30 -6.51
N GLY A 116 32.23 24.72 -7.33
CA GLY A 116 31.86 24.08 -8.58
C GLY A 116 33.03 23.37 -9.25
N TYR A 117 32.72 22.33 -10.03
CA TYR A 117 33.72 21.58 -10.80
C TYR A 117 33.85 22.14 -12.22
N ASN A 118 35.08 22.40 -12.66
CA ASN A 118 35.40 22.61 -14.08
C ASN A 118 35.48 21.25 -14.78
N ARG A 119 34.43 20.88 -15.53
CA ARG A 119 34.45 19.67 -16.38
C ARG A 119 35.18 19.95 -17.70
N THR A 120 36.51 20.04 -17.64
CA THR A 120 37.39 19.92 -18.82
C THR A 120 37.96 18.50 -19.00
N GLU A 121 37.88 17.63 -18.00
CA GLU A 121 38.37 16.24 -18.08
C GLU A 121 37.34 15.24 -17.54
N ALA A 122 36.59 14.61 -18.45
CA ALA A 122 35.90 13.33 -18.25
C ALA A 122 35.30 12.85 -19.58
N THR A 123 36.16 12.39 -20.50
CA THR A 123 35.73 11.76 -21.76
C THR A 123 35.16 10.38 -21.49
N THR A 124 33.83 10.24 -21.52
CA THR A 124 33.16 8.98 -21.93
C THR A 124 31.68 9.23 -22.26
N SER A 125 31.23 8.65 -23.36
CA SER A 125 29.94 8.91 -24.02
C SER A 125 28.73 8.28 -23.31
N PRO A 126 27.59 8.98 -23.21
CA PRO A 126 26.28 8.33 -23.04
C PRO A 126 25.80 7.71 -24.37
N PRO A 127 25.00 6.62 -24.36
CA PRO A 127 24.42 6.05 -25.57
C PRO A 127 23.36 6.97 -26.20
N VAL A 128 23.29 6.96 -27.53
CA VAL A 128 22.27 7.68 -28.30
C VAL A 128 20.89 7.03 -28.10
N ALA A 129 19.90 7.83 -27.70
CA ALA A 129 18.47 7.47 -27.74
C ALA A 129 17.69 8.49 -28.59
N GLY A 130 16.82 7.98 -29.45
CA GLY A 130 16.33 8.67 -30.64
C GLY A 130 15.47 9.92 -30.45
N LYS A 131 15.56 10.81 -31.45
CA LYS A 131 14.52 11.82 -31.74
C LYS A 131 13.17 11.12 -31.97
N PRO A 132 12.07 11.79 -31.61
CA PRO A 132 11.01 11.98 -32.61
C PRO A 132 10.85 13.41 -33.11
N THR A 133 10.60 13.48 -34.40
CA THR A 133 10.24 14.56 -35.31
C THR A 133 9.15 15.53 -34.80
N ARG A 134 9.32 16.83 -35.12
CA ARG A 134 8.20 17.80 -35.22
C ARG A 134 7.41 17.59 -36.53
N PRO A 135 6.18 18.13 -36.61
CA PRO A 135 5.98 19.34 -37.44
C PRO A 135 5.28 20.48 -36.66
N ALA A 136 5.78 21.72 -36.76
CA ALA A 136 5.20 22.84 -37.52
C ALA A 136 4.08 23.58 -36.74
N LYS A 137 4.31 24.78 -36.18
CA LYS A 137 4.40 26.12 -36.80
C LYS A 137 3.06 26.66 -37.32
N ASP A 138 2.45 27.54 -36.51
CA ASP A 138 1.89 28.86 -36.84
C ASP A 138 1.16 29.40 -35.59
N ALA A 139 1.03 30.70 -35.31
CA ALA A 139 1.70 31.90 -35.80
C ALA A 139 1.78 32.92 -34.64
N GLY A 140 2.77 33.82 -34.63
CA GLY A 140 2.96 34.75 -33.51
C GLY A 140 2.09 36.01 -33.57
N LYS A 141 1.70 36.56 -32.40
CA LYS A 141 1.44 38.00 -32.22
C LYS A 141 1.54 38.43 -30.75
N ASN A 142 2.53 39.30 -30.52
CA ASN A 142 2.71 40.34 -29.50
C ASN A 142 2.07 40.19 -28.10
N LEU A 143 2.94 40.26 -27.08
CA LEU A 143 2.56 40.63 -25.73
C LEU A 143 2.08 42.10 -25.68
N THR A 144 0.96 42.32 -25.02
CA THR A 144 0.75 43.48 -24.14
C THR A 144 0.02 42.99 -22.89
N PRO A 145 0.57 43.15 -21.66
CA PRO A 145 -0.12 42.72 -20.46
C PRO A 145 -1.29 43.66 -20.16
N LEU A 146 -2.52 43.18 -20.36
CA LEU A 146 -3.71 43.96 -20.01
C LEU A 146 -3.82 44.02 -18.48
N SER A 147 -3.61 45.21 -17.92
CA SER A 147 -3.93 45.49 -16.52
C SER A 147 -5.44 45.33 -16.32
N GLY A 148 -5.84 44.19 -15.74
CA GLY A 148 -7.23 43.79 -15.52
C GLY A 148 -7.59 43.84 -14.03
N GLN A 149 -8.46 44.78 -13.67
CA GLN A 149 -8.88 45.10 -12.31
C GLN A 149 -9.29 43.88 -11.46
N ARG A 150 -8.87 43.88 -10.19
CA ARG A 150 -9.48 43.04 -9.14
C ARG A 150 -10.96 43.39 -8.99
N PRO A 151 -11.88 42.42 -8.99
CA PRO A 151 -13.14 42.54 -8.26
C PRO A 151 -12.81 42.43 -6.76
N SER A 152 -13.03 43.51 -6.01
CA SER A 152 -12.97 43.50 -4.55
C SER A 152 -14.23 42.83 -3.98
N GLY A 153 -14.16 41.50 -3.78
CA GLY A 153 -15.10 40.74 -2.96
C GLY A 153 -14.47 40.35 -1.62
N PRO A 154 -15.23 40.27 -0.51
CA PRO A 154 -14.66 40.02 0.80
C PRO A 154 -14.21 38.55 1.00
N ASP A 155 -12.95 38.41 1.37
CA ASP A 155 -12.38 37.33 2.21
C ASP A 155 -12.32 35.88 1.67
N CYS A 156 -11.80 35.69 0.46
CA CYS A 156 -11.14 34.43 0.05
C CYS A 156 -9.62 34.61 -0.19
N GLY A 157 -8.99 35.48 0.62
CA GLY A 157 -7.57 35.83 0.53
C GLY A 157 -6.62 35.06 1.44
N ARG A 158 -7.09 33.99 2.11
CA ARG A 158 -6.23 33.18 2.98
C ARG A 158 -5.31 32.30 2.13
N ALA A 159 -4.01 32.63 2.14
CA ALA A 159 -2.99 31.74 1.60
C ALA A 159 -2.99 30.42 2.40
N CYS A 160 -3.58 29.36 1.85
CA CYS A 160 -3.54 28.02 2.44
C CYS A 160 -2.09 27.52 2.41
N LYS A 161 -1.37 27.68 3.52
CA LYS A 161 -0.01 27.15 3.66
C LYS A 161 -0.10 25.63 3.80
N CYS A 162 0.54 24.91 2.87
CA CYS A 162 0.72 23.48 3.02
C CYS A 162 1.51 23.21 4.30
N LYS A 163 0.93 22.45 5.24
CA LYS A 163 1.59 22.02 6.47
C LYS A 163 1.91 20.54 6.38
N ALA A 164 2.89 20.10 7.17
CA ALA A 164 3.22 18.68 7.33
C ALA A 164 1.95 17.85 7.63
N PRO A 165 1.84 16.62 7.10
CA PRO A 165 0.61 15.83 7.16
C PRO A 165 0.19 15.55 8.60
N LEU A 166 -0.96 16.10 8.98
CA LEU A 166 -1.61 15.77 10.25
C LEU A 166 -2.10 14.31 10.19
N PRO A 167 -2.01 13.53 11.29
CA PRO A 167 -2.57 12.18 11.29
C PRO A 167 -4.09 12.25 11.09
N TYR A 168 -4.63 11.37 10.22
CA TYR A 168 -6.08 11.27 9.95
C TYR A 168 -6.92 10.97 11.19
N PHE A 169 -6.34 10.26 12.15
CA PHE A 169 -7.00 9.73 13.33
C PHE A 169 -6.25 10.13 14.60
N THR A 170 -7.03 10.35 15.66
CA THR A 170 -6.59 10.64 17.03
C THR A 170 -5.84 9.46 17.65
N GLN A 171 -5.16 9.71 18.77
CA GLN A 171 -4.45 8.65 19.50
C GLN A 171 -5.42 7.66 20.15
N ASP A 172 -6.61 8.10 20.55
CA ASP A 172 -7.66 7.24 21.12
C ASP A 172 -8.23 6.28 20.07
N GLU A 173 -8.50 6.77 18.85
CA GLU A 173 -8.90 5.95 17.70
C GLU A 173 -7.82 4.90 17.35
N LYS A 174 -6.53 5.25 17.37
CA LYS A 174 -5.43 4.27 17.15
C LYS A 174 -5.32 3.24 18.26
N THR A 175 -5.61 3.64 19.50
CA THR A 175 -5.61 2.75 20.68
C THR A 175 -6.78 1.77 20.60
N PHE A 176 -7.99 2.25 20.28
CA PHE A 176 -9.15 1.39 20.03
C PHE A 176 -8.90 0.45 18.85
N ALA A 177 -8.31 0.92 17.75
CA ALA A 177 -7.99 0.08 16.59
C ALA A 177 -7.06 -1.08 16.97
N THR A 178 -6.05 -0.80 17.82
CA THR A 178 -5.14 -1.82 18.33
C THR A 178 -5.87 -2.85 19.20
N PHE A 179 -6.76 -2.43 20.10
CA PHE A 179 -7.60 -3.33 20.89
C PHE A 179 -8.55 -4.16 20.02
N TRP A 180 -9.24 -3.53 19.06
CA TRP A 180 -10.24 -4.13 18.18
C TRP A 180 -9.62 -5.22 17.29
N ILE A 181 -8.54 -4.88 16.58
CA ILE A 181 -7.78 -5.84 15.76
C ILE A 181 -7.19 -6.94 16.66
N GLY A 182 -6.72 -6.59 17.86
CA GLY A 182 -6.20 -7.54 18.84
C GLY A 182 -7.22 -8.61 19.23
N LEU A 183 -8.39 -8.19 19.71
CA LEU A 183 -9.48 -9.07 20.10
C LEU A 183 -9.88 -10.04 18.97
N TRP A 184 -10.14 -9.49 17.77
CA TRP A 184 -10.60 -10.31 16.65
C TRP A 184 -9.51 -11.23 16.09
N SER A 185 -8.23 -10.82 16.13
CA SER A 185 -7.11 -11.67 15.70
C SER A 185 -6.90 -12.85 16.65
N ILE A 186 -7.01 -12.66 17.96
CA ILE A 186 -6.91 -13.74 18.96
C ILE A 186 -8.08 -14.73 18.81
N LEU A 187 -9.31 -14.24 18.67
CA LEU A 187 -10.49 -15.09 18.44
C LEU A 187 -10.37 -15.89 17.13
N CYS A 188 -9.87 -15.25 16.06
CA CYS A 188 -9.58 -15.91 14.79
C CYS A 188 -8.50 -16.99 14.96
N PHE A 189 -7.39 -16.67 15.62
CA PHE A 189 -6.28 -17.59 15.88
C PHE A 189 -6.72 -18.84 16.62
N LEU A 190 -7.49 -18.69 17.71
CA LEU A 190 -7.99 -19.82 18.49
C LEU A 190 -8.94 -20.70 17.67
N SER A 191 -9.91 -20.10 16.98
CA SER A 191 -10.90 -20.81 16.15
C SER A 191 -10.24 -21.60 15.00
N THR A 192 -9.31 -20.95 14.28
CA THR A 192 -8.57 -21.56 13.17
C THR A 192 -7.56 -22.62 13.64
N SER A 193 -6.88 -22.39 14.77
CA SER A 193 -5.99 -23.38 15.40
C SER A 193 -6.73 -24.66 15.76
N THR A 194 -7.90 -24.56 16.41
CA THR A 194 -8.73 -25.74 16.71
C THR A 194 -9.17 -26.47 15.44
N THR A 195 -9.43 -25.73 14.35
CA THR A 195 -9.80 -26.30 13.04
C THR A 195 -8.67 -27.10 12.41
N VAL A 196 -7.48 -26.51 12.34
CA VAL A 196 -6.29 -27.15 11.79
C VAL A 196 -5.86 -28.34 12.67
N ALA A 197 -5.85 -28.20 13.99
CA ALA A 197 -5.52 -29.29 14.91
C ALA A 197 -6.51 -30.47 14.78
N THR A 198 -7.81 -30.20 14.68
CA THR A 198 -8.83 -31.26 14.46
C THR A 198 -8.61 -32.00 13.14
N PHE A 199 -8.19 -31.30 12.08
CA PHE A 199 -7.82 -31.94 10.81
C PHE A 199 -6.54 -32.78 10.93
N LEU A 200 -5.53 -32.31 11.67
CA LEU A 200 -4.28 -33.07 11.86
C LEU A 200 -4.49 -34.34 12.70
N ILE A 201 -5.43 -34.33 13.65
CA ILE A 201 -5.83 -35.52 14.44
C ILE A 201 -6.59 -36.53 13.56
N ASP A 202 -7.48 -36.07 12.69
CA ASP A 202 -8.36 -36.93 11.87
C ASP A 202 -8.45 -36.40 10.43
N MET A 203 -7.41 -36.67 9.63
CA MET A 203 -7.31 -36.19 8.25
C MET A 203 -8.31 -36.89 7.31
N GLU A 204 -8.67 -38.15 7.58
CA GLU A 204 -9.55 -38.94 6.72
C GLU A 204 -11.01 -38.51 6.76
N ARG A 205 -11.44 -37.92 7.89
CA ARG A 205 -12.76 -37.33 8.07
C ARG A 205 -13.06 -36.20 7.08
N PHE A 206 -12.06 -35.43 6.64
CA PHE A 206 -12.25 -34.23 5.82
C PHE A 206 -11.95 -34.49 4.33
N LYS A 207 -12.92 -35.13 3.66
CA LYS A 207 -12.88 -35.40 2.21
C LYS A 207 -13.38 -34.18 1.41
N TYR A 208 -13.07 -34.13 0.11
CA TYR A 208 -13.76 -33.20 -0.79
C TYR A 208 -15.26 -33.51 -0.82
N PRO A 209 -16.16 -32.52 -0.95
CA PRO A 209 -15.91 -31.09 -1.18
C PRO A 209 -15.67 -30.24 0.08
N GLU A 210 -15.63 -30.80 1.30
CA GLU A 210 -15.43 -30.02 2.54
C GLU A 210 -13.98 -29.55 2.76
N ARG A 211 -13.01 -30.34 2.28
CA ARG A 211 -11.56 -30.13 2.53
C ARG A 211 -11.03 -28.70 2.28
N PRO A 212 -11.46 -27.92 1.28
CA PRO A 212 -11.09 -26.51 1.11
C PRO A 212 -11.36 -25.62 2.33
N ILE A 213 -12.38 -25.92 3.15
CA ILE A 213 -12.67 -25.16 4.39
C ILE A 213 -11.48 -25.22 5.35
N ILE A 214 -10.78 -26.35 5.42
CA ILE A 214 -9.60 -26.53 6.28
C ILE A 214 -8.42 -25.68 5.77
N PHE A 215 -8.15 -25.67 4.46
CA PHE A 215 -7.07 -24.86 3.90
C PHE A 215 -7.36 -23.36 3.99
N LEU A 216 -8.63 -22.96 3.84
CA LEU A 216 -9.10 -21.61 4.11
C LEU A 216 -8.87 -21.22 5.58
N SER A 217 -9.21 -22.11 6.53
CA SER A 217 -8.96 -21.90 7.95
C SER A 217 -7.46 -21.80 8.27
N ALA A 218 -6.62 -22.64 7.64
CA ALA A 218 -5.16 -22.57 7.76
C ALA A 218 -4.59 -21.25 7.21
N CYS A 219 -5.17 -20.68 6.15
CA CYS A 219 -4.79 -19.34 5.68
C CYS A 219 -5.13 -18.28 6.73
N TYR A 220 -6.33 -18.32 7.32
CA TYR A 220 -6.72 -17.37 8.36
C TYR A 220 -5.94 -17.53 9.68
N LEU A 221 -5.41 -18.73 9.96
CA LEU A 221 -4.43 -18.92 11.03
C LEU A 221 -3.20 -18.03 10.82
N PHE A 222 -2.55 -18.09 9.65
CA PHE A 222 -1.39 -17.24 9.35
C PHE A 222 -1.74 -15.74 9.25
N VAL A 223 -2.92 -15.38 8.71
CA VAL A 223 -3.39 -13.99 8.73
C VAL A 223 -3.54 -13.47 10.17
N SER A 224 -4.11 -14.28 11.07
CA SER A 224 -4.21 -13.91 12.49
C SER A 224 -2.85 -13.79 13.17
N VAL A 225 -1.89 -14.66 12.84
CA VAL A 225 -0.49 -14.53 13.30
C VAL A 225 0.13 -13.22 12.81
N GLY A 226 -0.13 -12.77 11.58
CA GLY A 226 0.35 -11.47 11.07
C GLY A 226 -0.10 -10.29 11.95
N TYR A 227 -1.37 -10.27 12.36
CA TYR A 227 -1.88 -9.26 13.30
C TYR A 227 -1.32 -9.43 14.72
N ILE A 228 -1.14 -10.66 15.21
CA ILE A 228 -0.56 -10.92 16.55
C ILE A 228 0.92 -10.50 16.60
N VAL A 229 1.71 -10.74 15.56
CA VAL A 229 3.10 -10.26 15.43
C VAL A 229 3.14 -8.73 15.56
N ARG A 230 2.20 -8.02 14.91
CA ARG A 230 2.00 -6.56 15.07
C ARG A 230 1.68 -6.17 16.52
N LEU A 231 0.80 -6.89 17.22
CA LEU A 231 0.50 -6.59 18.63
C LEU A 231 1.74 -6.71 19.52
N VAL A 232 2.50 -7.80 19.38
CA VAL A 232 3.67 -8.10 20.23
C VAL A 232 4.86 -7.19 19.92
N ALA A 233 5.15 -6.91 18.65
CA ALA A 233 6.32 -6.14 18.26
C ALA A 233 6.14 -4.61 18.33
N GLY A 234 4.90 -4.13 18.43
CA GLY A 234 4.57 -2.70 18.46
C GLY A 234 4.31 -2.09 17.08
N HIS A 235 3.70 -0.90 17.06
CA HIS A 235 3.30 -0.23 15.81
C HIS A 235 4.52 0.30 15.04
N ALA A 236 5.41 1.02 15.73
CA ALA A 236 6.58 1.64 15.12
C ALA A 236 7.50 0.59 14.48
N SER A 237 7.80 -0.50 15.19
CA SER A 237 8.69 -1.58 14.75
C SER A 237 8.26 -2.31 13.47
N VAL A 238 6.96 -2.27 13.13
CA VAL A 238 6.39 -2.95 11.96
C VAL A 238 6.15 -1.99 10.81
N ALA A 239 5.49 -0.85 11.06
CA ALA A 239 4.95 0.01 10.01
C ALA A 239 5.58 1.41 9.93
N CYS A 240 6.50 1.78 10.84
CA CYS A 240 7.17 3.09 10.80
C CYS A 240 8.69 2.95 10.61
N ASN A 241 9.28 3.88 9.85
CA ASN A 241 10.72 4.01 9.74
C ASN A 241 11.31 4.44 11.11
N PRO A 242 12.27 3.69 11.69
CA PRO A 242 12.89 4.01 12.97
C PRO A 242 13.55 5.39 13.06
N GLU A 243 14.08 5.91 11.95
CA GLU A 243 14.81 7.19 11.93
C GLU A 243 13.90 8.42 11.83
N HIS A 244 12.72 8.28 11.19
CA HIS A 244 11.90 9.42 10.78
C HIS A 244 10.50 9.42 11.42
N HIS A 245 10.12 8.39 12.19
CA HIS A 245 8.79 8.19 12.79
C HIS A 245 7.59 8.26 11.82
N HIS A 246 7.84 8.27 10.51
CA HIS A 246 6.84 8.21 9.45
C HIS A 246 6.56 6.77 9.03
N VAL A 247 5.42 6.56 8.38
CA VAL A 247 5.00 5.26 7.84
C VAL A 247 6.02 4.77 6.79
N HIS A 248 6.25 3.46 6.69
CA HIS A 248 7.08 2.89 5.62
C HIS A 248 6.42 3.04 4.25
N TYR A 249 7.17 3.54 3.26
CA TYR A 249 6.72 3.70 1.86
C TYR A 249 7.39 2.72 0.88
N GLU A 250 8.39 1.94 1.31
CA GLU A 250 9.15 1.00 0.49
C GLU A 250 9.57 -0.26 1.26
N THR A 251 9.86 -1.35 0.53
CA THR A 251 10.38 -2.63 1.06
C THR A 251 11.79 -2.56 1.67
N THR A 252 12.46 -1.41 1.61
CA THR A 252 13.80 -1.15 2.19
C THR A 252 13.80 -1.10 3.74
N GLY A 253 12.64 -1.31 4.37
CA GLY A 253 12.46 -1.35 5.82
C GLY A 253 12.86 -2.67 6.52
N PRO A 254 12.54 -2.80 7.83
CA PRO A 254 12.86 -3.98 8.63
C PRO A 254 12.25 -5.26 8.06
N ALA A 255 12.96 -6.39 8.18
CA ALA A 255 12.48 -7.71 7.77
C ALA A 255 11.10 -8.06 8.36
N LEU A 256 10.76 -7.51 9.52
CA LEU A 256 9.47 -7.66 10.19
C LEU A 256 8.29 -7.11 9.38
N CYS A 257 8.46 -5.98 8.68
CA CYS A 257 7.45 -5.43 7.78
C CYS A 257 7.12 -6.41 6.65
N THR A 258 8.15 -6.94 5.99
CA THR A 258 8.02 -7.97 4.94
C THR A 258 7.39 -9.26 5.46
N VAL A 259 7.74 -9.71 6.67
CA VAL A 259 7.12 -10.89 7.30
C VAL A 259 5.62 -10.67 7.55
N VAL A 260 5.22 -9.52 8.11
CA VAL A 260 3.80 -9.18 8.33
C VAL A 260 3.06 -9.05 7.00
N PHE A 261 3.66 -8.42 5.99
CA PHE A 261 3.10 -8.37 4.63
C PHE A 261 2.86 -9.77 4.07
N LEU A 262 3.82 -10.70 4.16
CA LEU A 262 3.64 -12.07 3.69
C LEU A 262 2.53 -12.80 4.47
N LEU A 263 2.50 -12.68 5.81
CA LEU A 263 1.47 -13.29 6.65
C LEU A 263 0.05 -12.81 6.30
N LEU A 264 -0.13 -11.53 5.95
CA LEU A 264 -1.43 -10.95 5.63
C LEU A 264 -1.81 -11.09 4.15
N TYR A 265 -0.91 -10.74 3.23
CA TYR A 265 -1.19 -10.66 1.80
C TYR A 265 -1.19 -12.02 1.11
N PHE A 266 -0.15 -12.84 1.29
CA PHE A 266 -0.06 -14.15 0.63
C PHE A 266 -1.21 -15.06 1.10
N PHE A 267 -1.38 -15.22 2.42
CA PHE A 267 -2.44 -16.07 2.96
C PHE A 267 -3.84 -15.47 2.78
N GLY A 268 -3.99 -14.14 2.82
CA GLY A 268 -5.24 -13.48 2.46
C GLY A 268 -5.66 -13.83 1.02
N MET A 269 -4.76 -13.67 0.05
CA MET A 269 -5.01 -13.99 -1.36
C MET A 269 -5.24 -15.49 -1.59
N ALA A 270 -4.50 -16.36 -0.90
CA ALA A 270 -4.71 -17.80 -0.93
C ALA A 270 -6.09 -18.18 -0.36
N SER A 271 -6.56 -17.54 0.72
CA SER A 271 -7.87 -17.81 1.31
C SER A 271 -9.02 -17.52 0.33
N SER A 272 -8.91 -16.44 -0.46
CA SER A 272 -9.91 -16.11 -1.47
C SER A 272 -9.94 -17.12 -2.62
N ILE A 273 -8.79 -17.64 -3.05
CA ILE A 273 -8.74 -18.71 -4.06
C ILE A 273 -9.29 -20.02 -3.49
N TRP A 274 -8.99 -20.35 -2.23
CA TRP A 274 -9.59 -21.50 -1.54
C TRP A 274 -11.11 -21.39 -1.42
N TRP A 275 -11.67 -20.19 -1.27
CA TRP A 275 -13.12 -19.97 -1.35
C TRP A 275 -13.69 -20.14 -2.77
N VAL A 276 -12.98 -19.72 -3.82
CA VAL A 276 -13.37 -20.03 -5.21
C VAL A 276 -13.35 -21.54 -5.46
N ILE A 277 -12.33 -22.25 -4.96
CA ILE A 277 -12.24 -23.71 -5.02
C ILE A 277 -13.36 -24.38 -4.21
N LEU A 278 -13.73 -23.85 -3.05
CA LEU A 278 -14.88 -24.33 -2.27
C LEU A 278 -16.19 -24.16 -3.06
N SER A 279 -16.39 -23.01 -3.69
CA SER A 279 -17.56 -22.72 -4.52
C SER A 279 -17.63 -23.65 -5.74
N LEU A 280 -16.49 -23.89 -6.40
CA LEU A 280 -16.36 -24.82 -7.52
C LEU A 280 -16.61 -26.27 -7.11
N THR A 281 -15.94 -26.77 -6.07
CA THR A 281 -16.09 -28.17 -5.62
C THR A 281 -17.49 -28.43 -5.07
N TRP A 282 -18.12 -27.43 -4.44
CA TRP A 282 -19.54 -27.47 -4.10
C TRP A 282 -20.43 -27.54 -5.35
N PHE A 283 -20.21 -26.70 -6.37
CA PHE A 283 -20.95 -26.77 -7.63
C PHE A 283 -20.80 -28.13 -8.34
N LEU A 284 -19.58 -28.69 -8.38
CA LEU A 284 -19.34 -30.01 -8.97
C LEU A 284 -20.08 -31.13 -8.23
N ALA A 285 -20.08 -31.10 -6.88
CA ALA A 285 -20.86 -32.05 -6.09
C ALA A 285 -22.38 -31.83 -6.24
N ALA A 286 -22.84 -30.57 -6.32
CA ALA A 286 -24.24 -30.18 -6.20
C ALA A 286 -25.02 -30.08 -7.51
N GLY A 287 -24.43 -29.47 -8.54
CA GLY A 287 -25.01 -29.43 -9.88
C GLY A 287 -24.60 -30.63 -10.73
N MET A 288 -23.30 -30.95 -10.76
CA MET A 288 -22.77 -32.00 -11.63
C MET A 288 -22.81 -33.41 -11.00
N LYS A 289 -23.20 -33.53 -9.73
CA LYS A 289 -23.29 -34.79 -8.97
C LYS A 289 -21.96 -35.58 -8.88
N TRP A 290 -20.82 -34.89 -8.91
CA TRP A 290 -19.51 -35.54 -8.80
C TRP A 290 -19.30 -36.17 -7.42
N GLY A 291 -18.77 -37.39 -7.41
CA GLY A 291 -18.34 -38.06 -6.19
C GLY A 291 -17.04 -37.49 -5.62
N ASN A 292 -16.81 -37.71 -4.33
CA ASN A 292 -15.66 -37.17 -3.60
C ASN A 292 -14.31 -37.57 -4.21
N GLU A 293 -14.20 -38.79 -4.74
CA GLU A 293 -13.00 -39.32 -5.41
C GLU A 293 -12.74 -38.63 -6.75
N ALA A 294 -13.79 -38.39 -7.54
CA ALA A 294 -13.69 -37.67 -8.82
C ALA A 294 -13.19 -36.23 -8.60
N ILE A 295 -13.66 -35.55 -7.56
CA ILE A 295 -13.16 -34.22 -7.17
C ILE A 295 -11.72 -34.31 -6.65
N ALA A 296 -11.40 -35.31 -5.82
CA ALA A 296 -10.06 -35.51 -5.25
C ALA A 296 -8.98 -35.77 -6.31
N GLY A 297 -9.32 -36.40 -7.44
CA GLY A 297 -8.40 -36.59 -8.57
C GLY A 297 -7.83 -35.29 -9.16
N TYR A 298 -8.53 -34.16 -8.99
CA TYR A 298 -8.08 -32.83 -9.43
C TYR A 298 -7.40 -32.00 -8.32
N ALA A 299 -7.23 -32.55 -7.12
CA ALA A 299 -6.70 -31.82 -5.95
C ALA A 299 -5.35 -31.13 -6.21
N GLN A 300 -4.48 -31.75 -7.02
CA GLN A 300 -3.19 -31.17 -7.43
C GLN A 300 -3.34 -29.80 -8.12
N TYR A 301 -4.35 -29.63 -8.99
CA TYR A 301 -4.61 -28.38 -9.69
C TYR A 301 -5.19 -27.31 -8.76
N PHE A 302 -6.03 -27.71 -7.81
CA PHE A 302 -6.56 -26.81 -6.78
C PHE A 302 -5.42 -26.24 -5.91
N HIS A 303 -4.51 -27.10 -5.45
CA HIS A 303 -3.32 -26.69 -4.71
C HIS A 303 -2.37 -25.82 -5.54
N LEU A 304 -2.13 -26.19 -6.81
CA LEU A 304 -1.29 -25.40 -7.71
C LEU A 304 -1.83 -23.97 -7.86
N ALA A 305 -3.13 -23.82 -8.15
CA ALA A 305 -3.75 -22.50 -8.29
C ALA A 305 -3.74 -21.70 -6.97
N ALA A 306 -4.10 -22.34 -5.85
CA ALA A 306 -4.22 -21.67 -4.55
C ALA A 306 -2.88 -21.19 -3.97
N TRP A 307 -1.75 -21.81 -4.35
CA TRP A 307 -0.43 -21.42 -3.86
C TRP A 307 0.41 -20.66 -4.89
N LEU A 308 0.40 -21.05 -6.17
CA LEU A 308 1.24 -20.40 -7.19
C LEU A 308 0.77 -18.98 -7.51
N ILE A 309 -0.55 -18.74 -7.59
CA ILE A 309 -1.09 -17.42 -7.93
C ILE A 309 -0.76 -16.40 -6.81
N PRO A 310 -0.99 -16.67 -5.51
CA PRO A 310 -0.56 -15.76 -4.45
C PRO A 310 0.96 -15.61 -4.37
N SER A 311 1.75 -16.68 -4.59
CA SER A 311 3.22 -16.59 -4.62
C SER A 311 3.69 -15.62 -5.71
N ALA A 312 3.21 -15.78 -6.94
CA ALA A 312 3.57 -14.91 -8.06
C ALA A 312 3.19 -13.45 -7.78
N LYS A 313 2.00 -13.21 -7.20
CA LYS A 313 1.56 -11.86 -6.79
C LYS A 313 2.46 -11.27 -5.69
N SER A 314 2.79 -12.02 -4.64
CA SER A 314 3.66 -11.56 -3.56
C SER A 314 5.07 -11.24 -4.07
N ILE A 315 5.63 -12.09 -4.95
CA ILE A 315 6.93 -11.85 -5.60
C ILE A 315 6.88 -10.57 -6.44
N ALA A 316 5.82 -10.35 -7.23
CA ALA A 316 5.68 -9.13 -8.02
C ALA A 316 5.61 -7.87 -7.15
N VAL A 317 4.85 -7.88 -6.05
CA VAL A 317 4.76 -6.75 -5.11
C VAL A 317 6.13 -6.44 -4.47
N LEU A 318 6.87 -7.48 -4.07
CA LEU A 318 8.21 -7.32 -3.48
C LEU A 318 9.25 -6.83 -4.50
N ALA A 319 9.21 -7.33 -5.73
CA ALA A 319 10.10 -6.91 -6.81
C ALA A 319 9.86 -5.46 -7.27
N LEU A 320 8.62 -4.97 -7.12
CA LEU A 320 8.24 -3.58 -7.37
C LEU A 320 8.38 -2.68 -6.13
N SER A 321 9.04 -3.17 -5.07
CA SER A 321 9.22 -2.49 -3.77
C SER A 321 7.94 -1.92 -3.15
N SER A 322 6.79 -2.46 -3.54
CA SER A 322 5.46 -1.87 -3.35
C SER A 322 4.77 -2.32 -2.06
N VAL A 323 5.55 -2.59 -1.01
CA VAL A 323 5.04 -2.88 0.34
C VAL A 323 5.15 -1.62 1.17
N ASP A 324 4.03 -1.22 1.76
CA ASP A 324 3.88 0.03 2.46
C ASP A 324 3.07 -0.15 3.77
N GLY A 325 3.32 0.70 4.75
CA GLY A 325 2.72 0.63 6.08
C GLY A 325 1.27 1.15 6.13
N ASP A 326 0.44 0.52 6.95
CA ASP A 326 -0.90 0.98 7.30
C ASP A 326 -0.84 1.83 8.59
N PRO A 327 -1.13 3.15 8.56
CA PRO A 327 -1.06 4.03 9.73
C PRO A 327 -2.15 3.78 10.78
N VAL A 328 -3.17 2.96 10.48
CA VAL A 328 -4.28 2.63 11.37
C VAL A 328 -4.03 1.28 12.05
N ALA A 329 -3.81 0.24 11.25
CA ALA A 329 -3.55 -1.11 11.78
C ALA A 329 -2.10 -1.27 12.28
N GLY A 330 -1.15 -0.51 11.76
CA GLY A 330 0.29 -0.65 12.03
C GLY A 330 0.91 -1.90 11.41
N VAL A 331 0.27 -2.46 10.38
CA VAL A 331 0.78 -3.62 9.62
C VAL A 331 1.39 -3.15 8.31
N CYS A 332 2.18 -3.99 7.65
CA CYS A 332 2.58 -3.75 6.27
C CYS A 332 1.65 -4.49 5.30
N TYR A 333 1.26 -3.81 4.23
CA TYR A 333 0.41 -4.35 3.16
C TYR A 333 0.84 -3.74 1.81
N VAL A 334 0.03 -3.85 0.77
CA VAL A 334 0.26 -3.20 -0.53
C VAL A 334 -0.91 -2.27 -0.87
N GLY A 335 -0.61 -1.02 -1.21
CA GLY A 335 -1.60 -0.04 -1.65
C GLY A 335 -2.27 0.75 -0.52
N ASN A 336 -1.68 0.83 0.67
CA ASN A 336 -2.14 1.80 1.68
C ASN A 336 -1.75 3.24 1.28
N GLN A 337 -0.65 3.40 0.52
CA GLN A 337 -0.16 4.69 0.02
C GLN A 337 -0.31 4.88 -1.50
N SER A 338 -0.40 3.82 -2.30
CA SER A 338 -0.57 3.90 -3.77
C SER A 338 -1.90 3.34 -4.26
N LEU A 339 -2.70 4.18 -4.94
CA LEU A 339 -3.98 3.79 -5.54
C LEU A 339 -3.81 2.82 -6.73
N GLU A 340 -2.71 2.89 -7.47
CA GLU A 340 -2.44 1.95 -8.57
C GLU A 340 -2.13 0.55 -8.04
N ASN A 341 -1.32 0.47 -6.98
CA ASN A 341 -1.01 -0.79 -6.30
C ASN A 341 -2.25 -1.38 -5.63
N LEU A 342 -3.09 -0.55 -4.99
CA LEU A 342 -4.38 -0.97 -4.44
C LEU A 342 -5.29 -1.57 -5.52
N ARG A 343 -5.42 -0.89 -6.67
CA ARG A 343 -6.22 -1.36 -7.82
C ARG A 343 -5.71 -2.69 -8.36
N GLY A 344 -4.44 -2.76 -8.73
CA GLY A 344 -3.84 -3.90 -9.42
C GLY A 344 -3.62 -5.13 -8.53
N PHE A 345 -3.07 -4.95 -7.33
CA PHE A 345 -2.67 -6.07 -6.48
C PHE A 345 -3.76 -6.53 -5.49
N VAL A 346 -4.71 -5.67 -5.13
CA VAL A 346 -5.74 -5.97 -4.12
C VAL A 346 -7.12 -6.03 -4.74
N LEU A 347 -7.64 -4.92 -5.25
CA LEU A 347 -9.05 -4.78 -5.61
C LEU A 347 -9.45 -5.63 -6.83
N ALA A 348 -8.74 -5.52 -7.95
CA ALA A 348 -9.10 -6.28 -9.16
C ALA A 348 -9.07 -7.81 -8.93
N PRO A 349 -8.02 -8.38 -8.30
CA PRO A 349 -7.99 -9.81 -7.95
C PRO A 349 -9.15 -10.23 -7.03
N LEU A 350 -9.46 -9.46 -5.97
CA LEU A 350 -10.57 -9.78 -5.07
C LEU A 350 -11.92 -9.74 -5.78
N VAL A 351 -12.15 -8.77 -6.68
CA VAL A 351 -13.37 -8.69 -7.50
C VAL A 351 -13.47 -9.88 -8.46
N VAL A 352 -12.38 -10.26 -9.13
CA VAL A 352 -12.35 -11.45 -10.01
C VAL A 352 -12.66 -12.71 -9.22
N TYR A 353 -12.02 -12.92 -8.06
CA TYR A 353 -12.29 -14.09 -7.22
C TYR A 353 -13.75 -14.12 -6.75
N LEU A 354 -14.26 -13.01 -6.19
CA LEU A 354 -15.64 -12.89 -5.74
C LEU A 354 -16.63 -13.22 -6.86
N PHE A 355 -16.45 -12.62 -8.04
CA PHE A 355 -17.30 -12.86 -9.20
C PHE A 355 -17.28 -14.33 -9.63
N THR A 356 -16.11 -14.94 -9.78
CA THR A 356 -15.96 -16.34 -10.19
C THR A 356 -16.58 -17.31 -9.18
N GLY A 357 -16.34 -17.12 -7.88
CA GLY A 357 -16.96 -17.98 -6.86
C GLY A 357 -18.47 -17.79 -6.78
N SER A 358 -18.96 -16.55 -6.88
CA SER A 358 -20.39 -16.24 -6.88
C SER A 358 -21.11 -16.84 -8.10
N LEU A 359 -20.46 -16.92 -9.26
CA LEU A 359 -20.98 -17.60 -10.44
C LEU A 359 -21.16 -19.11 -10.20
N PHE A 360 -20.17 -19.78 -9.58
CA PHE A 360 -20.31 -21.19 -9.20
C PHE A 360 -21.39 -21.41 -8.14
N LEU A 361 -21.50 -20.50 -7.16
CA LEU A 361 -22.59 -20.56 -6.17
C LEU A 361 -23.96 -20.43 -6.82
N LEU A 362 -24.16 -19.45 -7.71
CA LEU A 362 -25.42 -19.28 -8.42
C LEU A 362 -25.76 -20.52 -9.26
N ALA A 363 -24.80 -21.04 -10.02
CA ALA A 363 -24.98 -22.25 -10.82
C ALA A 363 -25.33 -23.49 -9.96
N GLY A 364 -24.69 -23.64 -8.80
CA GLY A 364 -24.97 -24.73 -7.86
C GLY A 364 -26.34 -24.60 -7.20
N PHE A 365 -26.75 -23.40 -6.77
CA PHE A 365 -28.10 -23.19 -6.24
C PHE A 365 -29.17 -23.47 -7.30
N VAL A 366 -29.04 -22.92 -8.51
CA VAL A 366 -29.98 -23.18 -9.62
C VAL A 366 -30.09 -24.68 -9.90
N SER A 367 -28.96 -25.39 -9.91
CA SER A 367 -28.95 -26.84 -10.16
C SER A 367 -29.60 -27.63 -9.02
N LEU A 368 -29.33 -27.29 -7.76
CA LEU A 368 -29.97 -27.90 -6.59
C LEU A 368 -31.48 -27.68 -6.59
N PHE A 369 -31.96 -26.47 -6.87
CA PHE A 369 -33.40 -26.19 -6.94
C PHE A 369 -34.07 -26.97 -8.07
N ARG A 370 -33.44 -27.06 -9.25
CA ARG A 370 -33.93 -27.85 -10.38
C ARG A 370 -34.01 -29.34 -10.07
N ILE A 371 -33.02 -29.89 -9.37
CA ILE A 371 -33.00 -31.30 -8.97
C ILE A 371 -34.06 -31.56 -7.87
N ARG A 372 -34.16 -30.66 -6.88
CA ARG A 372 -35.09 -30.81 -5.74
C ARG A 372 -36.56 -30.65 -6.13
N SER A 373 -36.88 -29.86 -7.16
CA SER A 373 -38.24 -29.77 -7.70
C SER A 373 -38.70 -31.09 -8.35
N VAL A 374 -37.79 -31.84 -8.98
CA VAL A 374 -38.06 -33.14 -9.61
C VAL A 374 -38.03 -34.29 -8.61
N ILE A 375 -37.06 -34.33 -7.69
CA ILE A 375 -36.89 -35.45 -6.73
C ILE A 375 -37.97 -35.50 -5.65
N LYS A 376 -38.78 -34.44 -5.46
CA LYS A 376 -39.87 -34.40 -4.47
C LYS A 376 -40.96 -35.48 -4.66
N GLN A 377 -40.93 -36.23 -5.78
CA GLN A 377 -41.80 -37.37 -6.07
C GLN A 377 -41.21 -38.76 -5.69
N GLY A 378 -39.93 -38.86 -5.25
CA GLY A 378 -39.13 -40.11 -5.35
C GLY A 378 -38.60 -40.78 -4.07
N GLY A 379 -38.93 -40.31 -2.86
CA GLY A 379 -38.83 -41.08 -1.61
C GLY A 379 -37.50 -41.79 -1.21
N THR A 380 -36.60 -41.06 -0.51
CA THR A 380 -35.57 -41.56 0.44
C THR A 380 -34.31 -42.34 -0.04
N LYS A 381 -33.15 -41.68 0.12
CA LYS A 381 -31.90 -42.21 0.76
C LYS A 381 -30.76 -41.17 0.77
N THR A 382 -30.85 -40.10 -0.01
CA THR A 382 -29.84 -39.03 -0.17
C THR A 382 -29.78 -38.00 0.98
N ASP A 383 -30.67 -38.11 1.97
CA ASP A 383 -30.93 -37.13 3.02
C ASP A 383 -29.68 -36.58 3.75
N LYS A 384 -28.71 -37.46 4.06
CA LYS A 384 -27.45 -37.07 4.73
C LYS A 384 -26.54 -36.24 3.81
N LEU A 385 -26.49 -36.58 2.53
CA LEU A 385 -25.68 -35.89 1.53
C LEU A 385 -26.31 -34.54 1.17
N GLU A 386 -27.64 -34.49 1.00
CA GLU A 386 -28.38 -33.24 0.78
C GLU A 386 -28.21 -32.26 1.96
N LYS A 387 -28.35 -32.74 3.21
CA LYS A 387 -28.10 -31.92 4.41
C LYS A 387 -26.68 -31.37 4.46
N LEU A 388 -25.67 -32.19 4.11
CA LEU A 388 -24.28 -31.75 4.03
C LEU A 388 -24.10 -30.65 2.97
N MET A 389 -24.63 -30.85 1.77
CA MET A 389 -24.48 -29.92 0.65
C MET A 389 -25.21 -28.59 0.91
N ILE A 390 -26.37 -28.61 1.55
CA ILE A 390 -27.05 -27.40 2.03
C ILE A 390 -26.18 -26.68 3.06
N ARG A 391 -25.58 -27.41 4.01
CA ARG A 391 -24.69 -26.82 5.04
C ARG A 391 -23.46 -26.14 4.42
N ILE A 392 -22.80 -26.80 3.45
CA ILE A 392 -21.65 -26.22 2.71
C ILE A 392 -22.09 -25.00 1.91
N GLY A 393 -23.25 -25.05 1.25
CA GLY A 393 -23.79 -23.92 0.48
C GLY A 393 -24.04 -22.69 1.35
N ILE A 394 -24.70 -22.87 2.51
CA ILE A 394 -24.89 -21.80 3.51
C ILE A 394 -23.55 -21.24 3.98
N PHE A 395 -22.58 -22.10 4.31
CA PHE A 395 -21.26 -21.66 4.77
C PHE A 395 -20.49 -20.85 3.70
N THR A 396 -20.62 -21.24 2.43
CA THR A 396 -19.92 -20.57 1.32
C THR A 396 -20.59 -19.22 0.98
N VAL A 397 -21.91 -19.11 1.15
CA VAL A 397 -22.64 -17.82 1.12
C VAL A 397 -22.26 -16.93 2.31
N LEU A 398 -22.08 -17.49 3.51
CA LEU A 398 -21.64 -16.73 4.69
C LEU A 398 -20.26 -16.07 4.48
N TYR A 399 -19.32 -16.70 3.76
CA TYR A 399 -18.05 -16.06 3.36
C TYR A 399 -18.26 -14.90 2.37
N THR A 400 -19.28 -14.99 1.50
CA THR A 400 -19.54 -13.99 0.46
C THR A 400 -19.81 -12.61 1.08
N VAL A 401 -20.45 -12.56 2.25
CA VAL A 401 -20.82 -11.31 2.93
C VAL A 401 -19.61 -10.53 3.47
N PRO A 402 -18.67 -11.09 4.25
CA PRO A 402 -17.43 -10.40 4.59
C PRO A 402 -16.60 -10.02 3.36
N ALA A 403 -16.54 -10.86 2.33
CA ALA A 403 -15.77 -10.58 1.12
C ALA A 403 -16.32 -9.37 0.33
N THR A 404 -17.65 -9.26 0.15
CA THR A 404 -18.27 -8.08 -0.48
C THR A 404 -18.06 -6.83 0.34
N ILE A 405 -18.15 -6.90 1.68
CA ILE A 405 -17.96 -5.74 2.56
C ILE A 405 -16.50 -5.27 2.52
N VAL A 406 -15.51 -6.17 2.55
CA VAL A 406 -14.08 -5.80 2.41
C VAL A 406 -13.80 -5.13 1.06
N ILE A 407 -14.37 -5.65 -0.03
CA ILE A 407 -14.29 -5.01 -1.35
C ILE A 407 -14.96 -3.62 -1.36
N ALA A 408 -16.12 -3.46 -0.72
CA ALA A 408 -16.80 -2.18 -0.59
C ALA A 408 -15.98 -1.16 0.23
N CYS A 409 -15.33 -1.59 1.32
CA CYS A 409 -14.37 -0.77 2.07
C CYS A 409 -13.21 -0.30 1.19
N TYR A 410 -12.61 -1.18 0.38
CA TYR A 410 -11.55 -0.79 -0.55
C TYR A 410 -12.02 0.15 -1.67
N ILE A 411 -13.25 -0.01 -2.18
CA ILE A 411 -13.86 0.92 -3.15
C ILE A 411 -14.09 2.30 -2.51
N TYR A 412 -14.58 2.33 -1.26
CA TYR A 412 -14.72 3.57 -0.49
C TYR A 412 -13.37 4.27 -0.29
N GLU A 413 -12.34 3.54 0.14
CA GLU A 413 -10.98 4.08 0.27
C GLU A 413 -10.46 4.63 -1.06
N GLN A 414 -10.56 3.85 -2.14
CA GLN A 414 -10.13 4.27 -3.47
C GLN A 414 -10.84 5.55 -3.95
N HIS A 415 -12.15 5.66 -3.75
CA HIS A 415 -12.94 6.78 -4.27
C HIS A 415 -12.64 8.09 -3.54
N ASN A 416 -12.37 8.03 -2.24
CA ASN A 416 -12.24 9.22 -1.40
C ASN A 416 -10.79 9.63 -1.12
N ARG A 417 -9.80 8.75 -1.34
CA ARG A 417 -8.39 9.01 -0.98
C ARG A 417 -7.80 10.28 -1.56
N GLU A 418 -8.02 10.58 -2.84
CA GLU A 418 -7.53 11.84 -3.44
C GLU A 418 -8.13 13.09 -2.76
N ALA A 419 -9.39 13.02 -2.31
CA ALA A 419 -10.03 14.12 -1.60
C ALA A 419 -9.45 14.29 -0.20
N TRP A 420 -9.16 13.19 0.50
CA TRP A 420 -8.47 13.18 1.79
C TRP A 420 -7.05 13.74 1.68
N GLU A 421 -6.26 13.30 0.71
CA GLU A 421 -4.88 13.76 0.49
C GLU A 421 -4.81 15.25 0.12
N ARG A 422 -5.70 15.71 -0.78
CA ARG A 422 -5.83 17.15 -1.09
C ARG A 422 -6.25 17.94 0.15
N ALA A 423 -7.19 17.44 0.93
CA ALA A 423 -7.63 18.07 2.18
C ALA A 423 -6.55 18.05 3.28
N GLN A 424 -5.62 17.09 3.25
CA GLN A 424 -4.46 17.08 4.15
C GLN A 424 -3.44 18.12 3.73
N ASN A 425 -2.94 18.03 2.50
CA ASN A 425 -1.83 18.85 2.03
C ASN A 425 -2.21 20.32 1.85
N CYS A 426 -3.42 20.63 1.39
CA CYS A 426 -3.86 22.00 1.03
C CYS A 426 -4.91 22.56 2.01
N SER A 427 -4.63 22.53 3.31
CA SER A 427 -5.58 22.98 4.35
C SER A 427 -5.60 24.51 4.53
N CYS A 428 -6.78 25.11 4.47
CA CYS A 428 -7.01 26.47 4.97
C CYS A 428 -7.59 26.46 6.40
N PRO A 429 -7.11 27.32 7.33
CA PRO A 429 -7.64 27.34 8.70
C PRO A 429 -9.11 27.79 8.75
N GLY A 430 -9.97 26.94 9.32
CA GLY A 430 -11.39 27.25 9.58
C GLY A 430 -12.40 26.63 8.59
N ASP A 431 -11.99 25.75 7.68
CA ASP A 431 -12.92 25.01 6.81
C ASP A 431 -13.69 23.91 7.60
N PRO A 432 -15.02 24.01 7.75
CA PRO A 432 -15.83 23.02 8.47
C PRO A 432 -16.09 21.73 7.68
N HIS A 433 -15.82 21.70 6.37
CA HIS A 433 -16.15 20.59 5.47
C HIS A 433 -14.92 19.84 4.94
N ARG A 434 -13.83 19.83 5.71
CA ARG A 434 -12.60 19.08 5.37
C ARG A 434 -12.88 17.58 5.20
N PRO A 435 -12.72 17.00 3.98
CA PRO A 435 -12.85 15.56 3.77
C PRO A 435 -11.88 14.77 4.65
N LYS A 436 -12.39 13.79 5.39
CA LYS A 436 -11.61 12.84 6.19
C LYS A 436 -12.13 11.41 6.03
N PRO A 437 -11.30 10.38 6.22
CA PRO A 437 -11.76 9.00 6.23
C PRO A 437 -12.70 8.72 7.40
N ASP A 438 -13.74 7.94 7.15
CA ASP A 438 -14.60 7.40 8.20
C ASP A 438 -13.92 6.23 8.91
N TYR A 439 -13.58 6.43 10.18
CA TYR A 439 -12.94 5.45 11.05
C TYR A 439 -13.72 4.12 11.14
N ALA A 440 -15.06 4.17 11.13
CA ALA A 440 -15.89 2.98 11.27
C ALA A 440 -15.71 2.02 10.08
N ILE A 441 -15.45 2.54 8.88
CA ILE A 441 -15.24 1.72 7.67
C ILE A 441 -13.92 0.96 7.74
N PHE A 442 -12.88 1.53 8.36
CA PHE A 442 -11.62 0.83 8.62
C PHE A 442 -11.82 -0.29 9.67
N MET A 443 -12.53 -0.01 10.76
CA MET A 443 -12.82 -1.04 11.78
C MET A 443 -13.69 -2.18 11.24
N LEU A 444 -14.65 -1.86 10.37
CA LEU A 444 -15.46 -2.83 9.64
C LEU A 444 -14.61 -3.69 8.70
N LYS A 445 -13.68 -3.09 7.93
CA LYS A 445 -12.74 -3.80 7.07
C LYS A 445 -11.95 -4.86 7.84
N TYR A 446 -11.28 -4.47 8.94
CA TYR A 446 -10.46 -5.42 9.72
C TYR A 446 -11.30 -6.51 10.40
N PHE A 447 -12.49 -6.16 10.91
CA PHE A 447 -13.42 -7.15 11.46
C PHE A 447 -13.86 -8.17 10.41
N MET A 448 -14.28 -7.71 9.22
CA MET A 448 -14.73 -8.60 8.14
C MET A 448 -13.59 -9.46 7.56
N CYS A 449 -12.34 -8.96 7.56
CA CYS A 449 -11.18 -9.78 7.25
C CYS A 449 -10.95 -10.93 8.24
N LEU A 450 -11.30 -10.78 9.53
CA LEU A 450 -11.02 -11.76 10.57
C LEU A 450 -12.21 -12.68 10.92
N VAL A 451 -13.44 -12.19 10.79
CA VAL A 451 -14.67 -12.95 11.14
C VAL A 451 -14.80 -14.25 10.33
N VAL A 452 -14.28 -14.28 9.11
CA VAL A 452 -14.27 -15.49 8.27
C VAL A 452 -13.52 -16.64 8.95
N GLY A 453 -12.30 -16.39 9.47
CA GLY A 453 -11.54 -17.38 10.19
C GLY A 453 -12.29 -17.90 11.43
N ILE A 454 -12.96 -17.00 12.15
CA ILE A 454 -13.81 -17.35 13.31
C ILE A 454 -14.95 -18.28 12.89
N THR A 455 -15.71 -17.93 11.85
CA THR A 455 -16.81 -18.78 11.35
C THR A 455 -16.34 -20.14 10.84
N SER A 456 -15.11 -20.24 10.32
CA SER A 456 -14.55 -21.53 9.87
C SER A 456 -14.42 -22.57 10.98
N GLY A 457 -14.13 -22.17 12.23
CA GLY A 457 -14.11 -23.10 13.36
C GLY A 457 -15.49 -23.56 13.81
N VAL A 458 -16.52 -22.74 13.62
CA VAL A 458 -17.92 -23.16 13.87
C VAL A 458 -18.32 -24.32 12.93
N TRP A 459 -17.65 -24.51 11.79
CA TRP A 459 -17.85 -25.69 10.93
C TRP A 459 -17.55 -27.01 11.65
N ILE A 460 -16.42 -27.08 12.35
CA ILE A 460 -15.93 -28.31 12.99
C ILE A 460 -16.54 -28.55 14.37
N TRP A 461 -17.06 -27.53 15.05
CA TRP A 461 -17.67 -27.67 16.38
C TRP A 461 -18.89 -28.59 16.33
N SER A 462 -18.70 -29.82 16.81
CA SER A 462 -19.68 -30.92 16.75
C SER A 462 -19.25 -32.04 17.70
N GLY A 463 -20.19 -32.90 18.12
CA GLY A 463 -19.89 -34.05 18.98
C GLY A 463 -18.79 -34.97 18.41
N LYS A 464 -18.74 -35.13 17.08
CA LYS A 464 -17.69 -35.87 16.37
C LYS A 464 -16.28 -35.31 16.63
N THR A 465 -16.14 -34.01 16.88
CA THR A 465 -14.84 -33.40 17.20
C THR A 465 -14.43 -33.70 18.63
N LEU A 466 -15.37 -33.68 19.59
CA LEU A 466 -15.10 -34.19 20.94
C LEU A 466 -14.72 -35.67 20.93
N GLU A 467 -15.30 -36.48 20.03
CA GLU A 467 -14.91 -37.87 19.83
C GLU A 467 -13.50 -38.01 19.22
N SER A 468 -13.16 -37.24 18.16
CA SER A 468 -11.81 -37.24 17.57
C SER A 468 -10.73 -36.84 18.59
N TRP A 469 -11.01 -35.87 19.48
CA TRP A 469 -10.07 -35.40 20.52
C TRP A 469 -10.03 -36.27 21.78
N ARG A 470 -10.93 -37.27 21.90
CA ARG A 470 -10.98 -38.21 23.05
C ARG A 470 -10.26 -39.54 22.76
N ARG A 471 -10.01 -39.83 21.49
CA ARG A 471 -9.23 -40.97 21.02
C ARG A 471 -7.74 -40.64 21.09
#